data_AF-A0A967HNW8-F1
#
_entry.id   AF-A0A967HNW8-F1
#
_cell.length_a   1.000
_cell.length_b   1.000
_cell.length_c   1.000
_cell.angle_alpha   90.00
_cell.angle_beta   90.00
_cell.angle_gamma   90.00
#
_symmetry.space_group_name_H-M   'P 1'
#
loop_
_entity.id
_entity.type
_entity.pdbx_description
1 polymer ?
#
loop_
_entity_poly.entity_id
_entity_poly.type
_entity_poly.pdbx_seq_one_letter_code
_entity_poly.pdbx_strand_id
1 'polypeptide(L)'
;TALLRSLLLKSPTLLKPGRGDVVLPVLFARALRASSPDMAAALAVAYWPGGASDVEDAALGAGEVVTAYGSDETVRLLRARLPATTRFVGYHHRVSVGVVGAAALAPGSVDGTAREVAEAVAAFDQRGCVCPQVVYVEESGETGPEEFGRRLALALSGLEARLPGGTLDVEEAAA
;
A
#
# COMPACT_ATOMS: atom_id res chain seq x y z
N THR A 1 8.80 -0.84 -0.88
CA THR A 1 10.16 -0.29 -1.13
C THR A 1 11.27 -1.06 -0.44
N ALA A 2 11.02 -1.77 0.67
CA ALA A 2 12.04 -2.56 1.38
C ALA A 2 12.78 -3.55 0.46
N LEU A 3 12.06 -4.28 -0.39
CA LEU A 3 12.63 -5.21 -1.38
C LEU A 3 13.71 -4.59 -2.27
N LEU A 4 13.44 -3.42 -2.87
CA LEU A 4 14.41 -2.80 -3.77
C LEU A 4 15.66 -2.38 -3.01
N ARG A 5 15.50 -1.85 -1.80
CA ARG A 5 16.62 -1.42 -0.96
C ARG A 5 17.49 -2.60 -0.54
N SER A 6 16.90 -3.74 -0.17
CA SER A 6 17.67 -4.93 0.20
C SER A 6 18.46 -5.49 -1.00
N LEU A 7 17.87 -5.51 -2.20
CA LEU A 7 18.57 -5.95 -3.41
C LEU A 7 19.71 -5.01 -3.81
N LEU A 8 19.54 -3.68 -3.66
CA LEU A 8 20.61 -2.71 -3.91
C LEU A 8 21.80 -2.87 -2.94
N LEU A 9 21.52 -3.33 -1.72
CA LEU A 9 22.53 -3.68 -0.73
C LEU A 9 23.10 -5.10 -0.93
N LYS A 10 22.68 -5.81 -1.98
CA LYS A 10 23.05 -7.20 -2.29
C LYS A 10 22.69 -8.18 -1.18
N SER A 11 21.66 -7.87 -0.39
CA SER A 11 21.18 -8.73 0.68
C SER A 11 20.20 -9.76 0.13
N PRO A 12 20.44 -11.08 0.34
CA PRO A 12 19.46 -12.10 0.03
C PRO A 12 18.13 -11.81 0.73
N THR A 13 17.05 -11.83 -0.03
CA THR A 13 15.73 -11.38 0.43
C THR A 13 14.69 -12.45 0.16
N LEU A 14 14.07 -12.94 1.23
CA LEU A 14 12.82 -13.68 1.16
C LEU A 14 11.66 -12.70 1.31
N LEU A 15 10.84 -12.59 0.26
CA LEU A 15 9.63 -11.79 0.26
C LEU A 15 8.41 -12.70 0.43
N LYS A 16 7.65 -12.47 1.51
CA LYS A 16 6.30 -12.97 1.70
C LYS A 16 5.30 -11.94 1.16
N PRO A 17 4.59 -12.20 0.05
CA PRO A 17 3.53 -11.31 -0.42
C PRO A 17 2.35 -11.25 0.56
N GLY A 18 1.61 -10.13 0.54
CA GLY A 18 0.35 -10.01 1.27
C GLY A 18 -0.74 -10.91 0.69
N ARG A 19 -1.75 -11.24 1.50
CA ARG A 19 -2.97 -11.88 0.99
C ARG A 19 -3.62 -10.93 -0.03
N GLY A 20 -3.92 -11.43 -1.22
CA GLY A 20 -4.52 -10.63 -2.31
C GLY A 20 -3.52 -9.93 -3.23
N ASP A 21 -2.25 -9.75 -2.82
CA ASP A 21 -1.20 -9.09 -3.64
C ASP A 21 0.00 -10.01 -3.88
N VAL A 22 -0.25 -11.15 -4.53
CA VAL A 22 0.79 -12.13 -4.91
C VAL A 22 1.33 -11.87 -6.31
N VAL A 23 0.48 -11.37 -7.20
CA VAL A 23 0.78 -11.26 -8.63
C VAL A 23 1.95 -10.31 -8.88
N LEU A 24 1.91 -9.11 -8.32
CA LEU A 24 2.93 -8.09 -8.58
C LEU A 24 4.33 -8.52 -8.10
N PRO A 25 4.53 -9.02 -6.86
CA PRO A 25 5.81 -9.58 -6.44
C PRO A 25 6.35 -10.70 -7.34
N VAL A 26 5.47 -11.60 -7.80
CA VAL A 26 5.86 -12.71 -8.69
C VAL A 26 6.28 -12.19 -10.07
N LEU A 27 5.52 -11.27 -10.65
CA LEU A 27 5.86 -10.65 -11.94
C LEU A 27 7.16 -9.84 -11.83
N PHE A 28 7.36 -9.11 -10.73
CA PHE A 28 8.61 -8.41 -10.46
C PHE A 28 9.80 -9.38 -10.42
N ALA A 29 9.69 -10.50 -9.70
CA ALA A 29 10.75 -11.50 -9.64
C ALA A 29 11.06 -12.12 -11.01
N ARG A 30 10.05 -12.35 -11.85
CA ARG A 30 10.22 -12.83 -13.23
C ARG A 30 10.93 -11.80 -14.10
N ALA A 31 10.50 -10.54 -14.04
CA ALA A 31 11.12 -9.45 -14.78
C ALA A 31 12.58 -9.23 -14.34
N LEU A 32 12.84 -9.29 -13.04
CA LEU A 32 14.19 -9.17 -12.49
C LEU A 32 15.09 -10.30 -13.00
N ARG A 33 14.60 -11.54 -13.07
CA ARG A 33 15.35 -12.67 -13.61
C ARG A 33 15.68 -12.52 -15.09
N ALA A 34 14.79 -11.92 -15.88
CA ALA A 34 15.04 -11.64 -17.29
C ALA A 34 16.09 -10.53 -17.49
N SER A 35 16.08 -9.50 -16.64
CA SER A 35 16.95 -8.33 -16.79
C SER A 35 18.30 -8.44 -16.06
N SER A 36 18.34 -9.16 -14.93
CA SER A 36 19.54 -9.31 -14.08
C SER A 36 19.48 -10.62 -13.29
N PRO A 37 19.97 -11.74 -13.86
CA PRO A 37 19.98 -13.05 -13.21
C PRO A 37 20.71 -13.06 -11.87
N ASP A 38 21.82 -12.33 -11.75
CA ASP A 38 22.63 -12.26 -10.54
C ASP A 38 21.87 -11.62 -9.37
N MET A 39 21.14 -10.52 -9.63
CA MET A 39 20.29 -9.90 -8.61
C MET A 39 19.08 -10.77 -8.30
N ALA A 40 18.51 -11.44 -9.30
CA ALA A 40 17.37 -12.32 -9.12
C ALA A 40 17.72 -13.56 -8.26
N ALA A 41 18.97 -14.02 -8.29
CA ALA A 41 19.45 -15.10 -7.41
C ALA A 41 19.39 -14.73 -5.92
N ALA A 42 19.40 -13.43 -5.60
CA ALA A 42 19.24 -12.92 -4.24
C ALA A 42 17.78 -12.69 -3.84
N LEU A 43 16.79 -13.04 -4.68
CA LEU A 43 15.37 -12.86 -4.38
C LEU A 43 14.62 -14.19 -4.41
N ALA A 44 13.98 -14.54 -3.31
CA ALA A 44 12.95 -15.56 -3.25
C ALA A 44 11.58 -14.91 -2.94
N VAL A 45 10.56 -15.25 -3.73
CA VAL A 45 9.18 -14.85 -3.47
C VAL A 45 8.39 -16.11 -3.18
N ALA A 46 7.83 -16.21 -1.97
CA ALA A 46 7.03 -17.35 -1.56
C ALA A 46 5.84 -16.87 -0.74
N TYR A 47 4.65 -17.41 -1.03
CA TYR A 47 3.45 -17.11 -0.26
C TYR A 47 3.17 -18.23 0.73
N TRP A 48 2.77 -17.84 1.93
CA TRP A 48 2.16 -18.73 2.93
C TRP A 48 1.13 -17.93 3.72
N PRO A 49 0.04 -18.56 4.22
CA PRO A 49 -0.87 -17.91 5.14
C PRO A 49 -0.13 -17.35 6.36
N GLY A 50 -0.51 -16.15 6.81
CA GLY A 50 -0.02 -15.60 8.08
C GLY A 50 -0.62 -16.36 9.26
N GLY A 51 0.12 -16.40 10.36
CA GLY A 51 -0.23 -17.22 11.52
C GLY A 51 0.88 -18.21 11.81
N ALA A 52 1.09 -18.48 13.10
CA ALA A 52 2.16 -19.32 13.62
C ALA A 52 2.21 -20.68 12.89
N SER A 53 3.10 -20.76 11.90
CA SER A 53 3.31 -21.91 11.03
C SER A 53 4.80 -22.16 10.95
N ASP A 54 5.19 -23.43 10.79
CA ASP A 54 6.59 -23.83 10.74
C ASP A 54 7.38 -23.06 9.67
N VAL A 55 6.74 -22.73 8.55
CA VAL A 55 7.34 -21.91 7.47
C VAL A 55 7.60 -20.49 7.94
N GLU A 56 6.67 -19.87 8.65
CA GLU A 56 6.83 -18.51 9.15
C GLU A 56 7.87 -18.45 10.27
N ASP A 57 7.89 -19.41 11.19
CA ASP A 57 8.90 -19.49 12.23
C ASP A 57 10.31 -19.72 11.65
N ALA A 58 10.44 -20.61 10.66
CA ALA A 58 11.71 -20.81 9.97
C ALA A 58 12.18 -19.54 9.23
N ALA A 59 11.27 -18.85 8.54
CA ALA A 59 11.60 -17.60 7.84
C ALA A 59 12.02 -16.49 8.81
N LEU A 60 11.31 -16.33 9.93
CA LEU A 60 11.61 -15.36 10.97
C LEU A 60 12.92 -15.68 11.69
N GLY A 61 13.22 -16.96 11.94
CA GLY A 61 14.45 -17.39 12.60
C GLY A 61 15.70 -17.25 11.74
N ALA A 62 15.57 -17.29 10.41
CA ALA A 62 16.69 -17.16 9.47
C ALA A 62 17.07 -15.70 9.14
N GLY A 63 16.17 -14.75 9.38
CA GLY A 63 16.36 -13.35 8.99
C GLY A 63 17.16 -12.55 10.02
N GLU A 64 18.31 -12.00 9.62
CA GLU A 64 19.05 -11.03 10.45
C GLU A 64 18.32 -9.67 10.56
N VAL A 65 17.56 -9.32 9.50
CA VAL A 65 16.72 -8.14 9.42
C VAL A 65 15.34 -8.55 8.91
N VAL A 66 14.30 -8.22 9.67
CA VAL A 66 12.91 -8.46 9.27
C VAL A 66 12.18 -7.14 9.13
N THR A 67 11.68 -6.87 7.92
CA THR A 67 10.80 -5.73 7.65
C THR A 67 9.37 -6.23 7.49
N ALA A 68 8.44 -5.71 8.29
CA ALA A 68 7.05 -6.10 8.25
C ALA A 68 6.14 -4.90 7.97
N TYR A 69 5.11 -5.11 7.17
CA TYR A 69 4.03 -4.17 6.91
C TYR A 69 2.71 -4.82 7.33
N GLY A 70 1.89 -4.14 8.12
CA GLY A 70 0.60 -4.68 8.54
C GLY A 70 -0.02 -3.95 9.71
N SER A 71 -1.06 -4.54 10.31
CA SER A 71 -1.71 -4.01 11.50
C SER A 71 -0.75 -3.96 12.70
N ASP A 72 -1.05 -3.11 13.67
CA ASP A 72 -0.31 -3.01 14.93
C ASP A 72 -0.21 -4.38 15.62
N GLU A 73 -1.30 -5.15 15.57
CA GLU A 73 -1.34 -6.53 16.06
C GLU A 73 -0.35 -7.44 15.32
N THR A 74 -0.36 -7.41 13.98
CA THR A 74 0.56 -8.23 13.17
C THR A 74 2.01 -7.88 13.49
N VAL A 75 2.33 -6.59 13.52
CA VAL A 75 3.69 -6.10 13.82
C VAL A 75 4.12 -6.54 15.22
N ARG A 76 3.23 -6.44 16.22
CA ARG A 76 3.48 -6.89 17.59
C ARG A 76 3.73 -8.39 17.67
N LEU A 77 2.89 -9.21 17.02
CA LEU A 77 3.00 -10.67 17.01
C LEU A 77 4.31 -11.13 16.33
N LEU A 78 4.66 -10.53 15.19
CA LEU A 78 5.93 -10.83 14.51
C LEU A 78 7.12 -10.46 15.39
N ARG A 79 7.11 -9.28 16.02
CA ARG A 79 8.21 -8.88 16.91
C ARG A 79 8.39 -9.84 18.09
N ALA A 80 7.30 -10.33 18.67
CA ALA A 80 7.34 -11.24 19.82
C ALA A 80 7.93 -12.63 19.48
N ARG A 81 7.88 -13.04 18.21
CA ARG A 81 8.41 -14.33 17.74
C ARG A 81 9.85 -14.26 17.24
N LEU A 82 10.40 -13.06 17.07
CA LEU A 82 11.76 -12.88 16.57
C LEU A 82 12.81 -13.08 17.67
N PRO A 83 13.98 -13.65 17.35
CA PRO A 83 15.13 -13.63 18.23
C PRO A 83 15.47 -12.20 18.67
N ALA A 84 15.92 -12.04 19.92
CA ALA A 84 16.26 -10.72 20.47
C ALA A 84 17.33 -9.97 19.66
N THR A 85 18.23 -10.72 19.00
CA THR A 85 19.30 -10.22 18.13
C THR A 85 18.81 -9.73 16.76
N THR A 86 17.59 -10.10 16.34
CA THR A 86 17.08 -9.75 15.02
C THR A 86 16.68 -8.28 14.98
N ARG A 87 17.18 -7.55 13.97
CA ARG A 87 16.76 -6.17 13.72
C ARG A 87 15.37 -6.19 13.08
N PHE A 88 14.41 -5.56 13.73
CA PHE A 88 13.04 -5.49 13.24
C PHE A 88 12.67 -4.07 12.80
N VAL A 89 12.09 -3.94 11.62
CA VAL A 89 11.55 -2.69 11.07
C VAL A 89 10.06 -2.88 10.81
N GLY A 90 9.23 -2.40 11.73
CA GLY A 90 7.78 -2.47 11.62
C GLY A 90 7.18 -1.22 10.99
N TYR A 91 6.41 -1.40 9.93
CA TYR A 91 5.53 -0.39 9.36
C TYR A 91 4.10 -0.76 9.71
N HIS A 92 3.57 -0.06 10.71
CA HIS A 92 2.23 -0.29 11.23
C HIS A 92 1.17 0.36 10.34
N HIS A 93 -0.10 0.07 10.65
CA HIS A 93 -1.23 0.65 9.95
C HIS A 93 -1.22 2.18 10.12
N ARG A 94 -1.51 2.90 9.03
CA ARG A 94 -1.58 4.37 9.03
C ARG A 94 -2.84 4.80 8.29
N VAL A 95 -3.50 5.82 8.82
CA VAL A 95 -4.60 6.51 8.16
C VAL A 95 -4.03 7.71 7.43
N SER A 96 -4.35 7.81 6.14
CA SER A 96 -4.01 8.98 5.32
C SER A 96 -5.19 9.94 5.28
N VAL A 97 -4.90 11.24 5.30
CA VAL A 97 -5.89 12.30 5.11
C VAL A 97 -5.42 13.25 4.01
N GLY A 98 -6.36 13.74 3.21
CA GLY A 98 -6.14 14.79 2.22
C GLY A 98 -6.57 16.15 2.76
N VAL A 99 -5.92 17.21 2.31
CA VAL A 99 -6.33 18.61 2.58
C VAL A 99 -6.31 19.36 1.27
N VAL A 100 -7.44 19.99 0.93
CA VAL A 100 -7.61 20.82 -0.26
C VAL A 100 -7.71 22.28 0.17
N GLY A 101 -6.66 23.04 -0.10
CA GLY A 101 -6.62 24.48 0.21
C GLY A 101 -7.38 25.34 -0.80
N ALA A 102 -7.75 26.55 -0.40
CA ALA A 102 -8.58 27.50 -1.15
C ALA A 102 -8.08 27.77 -2.58
N ALA A 103 -6.75 27.85 -2.77
CA ALA A 103 -6.16 28.07 -4.10
C ALA A 103 -6.41 26.91 -5.08
N ALA A 104 -6.54 25.68 -4.57
CA ALA A 104 -6.87 24.50 -5.37
C ALA A 104 -8.38 24.43 -5.72
N LEU A 105 -9.19 25.32 -5.16
CA LEU A 105 -10.63 25.44 -5.41
C LEU A 105 -10.98 26.56 -6.41
N ALA A 106 -9.97 27.19 -7.02
CA ALA A 106 -10.18 28.23 -8.02
C ALA A 106 -10.78 27.65 -9.31
N PRO A 107 -11.58 28.43 -10.08
CA PRO A 107 -12.29 27.93 -11.27
C PRO A 107 -11.40 27.24 -12.33
N GLY A 108 -10.13 27.62 -12.42
CA GLY A 108 -9.17 27.03 -13.36
C GLY A 108 -8.47 25.75 -12.86
N SER A 109 -8.52 25.46 -11.57
CA SER A 109 -7.80 24.34 -10.93
C SER A 109 -8.74 23.26 -10.38
N VAL A 110 -9.95 23.65 -9.96
CA VAL A 110 -10.86 22.81 -9.17
C VAL A 110 -11.18 21.44 -9.79
N ASP A 111 -11.36 21.37 -11.12
CA ASP A 111 -11.62 20.09 -11.79
C ASP A 111 -10.38 19.22 -11.89
N GLY A 112 -9.20 19.83 -11.99
CA GLY A 112 -7.92 19.11 -11.93
C GLY A 112 -7.71 18.54 -10.52
N THR A 113 -7.90 19.37 -9.50
CA THR A 113 -7.81 18.98 -8.09
C THR A 113 -8.80 17.86 -7.75
N ALA A 114 -10.05 17.92 -8.22
CA ALA A 114 -11.02 16.86 -8.00
C ALA A 114 -10.57 15.52 -8.62
N ARG A 115 -9.93 15.55 -9.80
CA ARG A 115 -9.37 14.34 -10.44
C ARG A 115 -8.16 13.79 -9.68
N GLU A 116 -7.24 14.65 -9.26
CA GLU A 116 -6.07 14.24 -8.48
C GLU A 116 -6.50 13.61 -7.14
N VAL A 117 -7.50 14.19 -6.47
CA VAL A 117 -8.08 13.61 -5.25
C VAL A 117 -8.77 12.27 -5.55
N ALA A 118 -9.55 12.17 -6.63
CA ALA A 118 -10.19 10.92 -7.02
C ALA A 118 -9.16 9.80 -7.28
N GLU A 119 -8.08 10.12 -7.98
CA GLU A 119 -6.99 9.18 -8.26
C GLU A 119 -6.26 8.76 -6.98
N ALA A 120 -5.99 9.71 -6.07
CA ALA A 120 -5.36 9.41 -4.79
C ALA A 120 -6.24 8.53 -3.90
N VAL A 121 -7.55 8.78 -3.85
CA VAL A 121 -8.54 7.96 -3.12
C VAL A 121 -8.57 6.56 -3.73
N ALA A 122 -8.85 6.44 -5.03
CA ALA A 122 -9.09 5.15 -5.67
C ALA A 122 -7.83 4.29 -5.89
N ALA A 123 -6.64 4.84 -5.70
CA ALA A 123 -5.40 4.09 -5.81
C ALA A 123 -5.45 2.79 -5.00
N PHE A 124 -4.98 1.69 -5.57
CA PHE A 124 -4.94 0.37 -4.90
C PHE A 124 -6.26 -0.05 -4.26
N ASP A 125 -7.40 0.32 -4.86
CA ASP A 125 -8.75 0.06 -4.36
C ASP A 125 -8.95 0.57 -2.90
N GLN A 126 -8.36 1.72 -2.55
CA GLN A 126 -8.36 2.29 -1.20
C GLN A 126 -7.67 1.44 -0.12
N ARG A 127 -7.03 0.31 -0.47
CA ARG A 127 -6.38 -0.61 0.48
C ARG A 127 -4.95 -0.19 0.87
N GLY A 128 -4.43 0.86 0.25
CA GLY A 128 -3.12 1.40 0.57
C GLY A 128 -3.19 2.39 1.73
N CYS A 129 -2.24 2.33 2.67
CA CYS A 129 -2.12 3.34 3.74
C CYS A 129 -1.83 4.77 3.24
N VAL A 130 -1.61 4.95 1.94
CA VAL A 130 -1.41 6.26 1.28
C VAL A 130 -2.72 6.82 0.71
N CYS A 131 -3.73 5.97 0.54
CA CYS A 131 -5.03 6.36 0.02
C CYS A 131 -5.78 7.14 1.10
N PRO A 132 -6.10 8.43 0.88
CA PRO A 132 -6.75 9.25 1.89
C PRO A 132 -8.14 8.70 2.21
N GLN A 133 -8.40 8.49 3.50
CA GLN A 133 -9.69 8.03 4.02
C GLN A 133 -10.63 9.19 4.32
N VAL A 134 -10.06 10.38 4.55
CA VAL A 134 -10.78 11.62 4.80
C VAL A 134 -10.12 12.72 4.00
N VAL A 135 -10.91 13.57 3.34
CA VAL A 135 -10.43 14.76 2.64
C VAL A 135 -11.07 16.00 3.25
N TYR A 136 -10.25 16.85 3.86
CA TYR A 136 -10.67 18.16 4.36
C TYR A 136 -10.58 19.19 3.25
N VAL A 137 -11.57 20.07 3.16
CA VAL A 137 -11.67 21.09 2.10
C VAL A 137 -11.89 22.44 2.77
N GLU A 138 -11.07 23.43 2.42
CA GLU A 138 -11.21 24.77 2.98
C GLU A 138 -12.51 25.45 2.49
N GLU A 139 -13.23 26.09 3.42
CA GLU A 139 -14.46 26.82 3.12
C GLU A 139 -14.21 28.16 2.42
N SER A 140 -13.00 28.73 2.56
CA SER A 140 -12.62 30.03 2.00
C SER A 140 -12.29 30.00 0.50
N GLY A 141 -12.38 28.83 -0.14
CA GLY A 141 -12.19 28.68 -1.58
C GLY A 141 -13.31 29.31 -2.40
N GLU A 142 -12.99 29.70 -3.64
CA GLU A 142 -14.00 30.22 -4.58
C GLU A 142 -15.06 29.16 -4.93
N THR A 143 -14.66 27.89 -4.98
CA THR A 143 -15.59 26.76 -5.02
C THR A 143 -15.78 26.23 -3.60
N GLY A 144 -17.02 26.27 -3.10
CA GLY A 144 -17.34 25.76 -1.76
C GLY A 144 -17.22 24.23 -1.66
N PRO A 145 -17.07 23.69 -0.44
CA PRO A 145 -16.86 22.25 -0.22
C PRO A 145 -17.94 21.34 -0.81
N GLU A 146 -19.21 21.74 -0.79
CA GLU A 146 -20.30 20.93 -1.35
C GLU A 146 -20.17 20.77 -2.86
N GLU A 147 -19.88 21.87 -3.56
CA GLU A 147 -19.69 21.85 -5.01
C GLU A 147 -18.42 21.11 -5.40
N PHE A 148 -17.34 21.24 -4.61
CA PHE A 148 -16.16 20.40 -4.78
C PHE A 148 -16.47 18.91 -4.60
N GLY A 149 -17.29 18.55 -3.60
CA GLY A 149 -17.75 17.19 -3.37
C GLY A 149 -18.49 16.59 -4.58
N ARG A 150 -19.34 17.38 -5.24
CA ARG A 150 -20.01 16.95 -6.49
C ARG A 150 -19.01 16.71 -7.62
N ARG A 151 -18.01 17.58 -7.78
CA ARG A 151 -16.95 17.42 -8.79
C ARG A 151 -16.09 16.19 -8.52
N LEU A 152 -15.76 15.93 -7.26
CA LEU A 152 -15.06 14.72 -6.84
C LEU A 152 -15.88 13.46 -7.14
N ALA A 153 -17.18 13.46 -6.85
CA ALA A 153 -18.07 12.34 -7.18
C ALA A 153 -18.12 12.06 -8.70
N LEU A 154 -18.18 13.10 -9.52
CA LEU A 154 -18.10 12.97 -10.98
C LEU A 154 -16.75 12.42 -11.44
N ALA A 155 -15.65 12.88 -10.85
CA ALA A 155 -14.31 12.39 -11.15
C ALA A 155 -14.14 10.91 -10.78
N LEU A 156 -14.61 10.49 -9.60
CA LEU A 156 -14.64 9.09 -9.17
C LEU A 156 -15.48 8.23 -10.11
N SER A 157 -16.67 8.71 -10.51
CA SER A 157 -17.53 7.99 -11.47
C SER A 157 -16.84 7.80 -12.83
N GLY A 158 -16.12 8.82 -13.31
CA GLY A 158 -15.33 8.72 -14.53
C GLY A 158 -14.08 7.84 -14.38
N LEU A 159 -13.58 7.65 -13.16
CA LEU A 159 -12.47 6.76 -12.86
C LEU A 159 -12.92 5.30 -12.85
N GLU A 160 -14.06 5.00 -12.21
CA GLU A 160 -14.67 3.66 -12.15
C GLU A 160 -14.86 3.04 -13.53
N ALA A 161 -15.26 3.85 -14.53
CA ALA A 161 -15.41 3.38 -15.91
C ALA A 161 -14.09 2.89 -16.56
N ARG A 162 -12.93 3.31 -16.05
CA ARG A 162 -11.59 2.96 -16.57
C ARG A 162 -10.83 2.01 -15.66
N LEU A 163 -11.02 2.14 -14.35
CA LEU A 163 -10.39 1.40 -13.28
C LEU A 163 -11.50 0.93 -12.34
N PRO A 164 -12.24 -0.13 -12.72
CA PRO A 164 -13.32 -0.63 -11.88
C PRO A 164 -12.75 -1.14 -10.56
N GLY A 165 -13.45 -0.84 -9.46
CA GLY A 165 -13.02 -1.26 -8.13
C GLY A 165 -12.88 -2.77 -8.01
N GLY A 166 -11.85 -3.20 -7.26
CA GLY A 166 -11.68 -4.60 -6.89
C GLY A 166 -12.86 -5.15 -6.07
N THR A 167 -13.00 -6.47 -6.03
CA THR A 167 -14.02 -7.13 -5.19
C THR A 167 -13.80 -6.79 -3.72
N LEU A 168 -14.86 -6.40 -3.01
CA LEU A 168 -14.85 -6.25 -1.56
C LEU A 168 -15.17 -7.60 -0.91
N ASP A 169 -14.47 -7.95 0.16
CA ASP A 169 -14.92 -9.03 1.03
C ASP A 169 -16.08 -8.58 1.94
N VAL A 170 -16.66 -9.49 2.70
CA VAL A 170 -17.85 -9.23 3.54
C VAL A 170 -17.56 -8.20 4.62
N GLU A 171 -16.34 -8.19 5.16
CA GLU A 171 -15.93 -7.27 6.22
C GLU A 171 -15.68 -5.87 5.64
N GLU A 172 -15.02 -5.79 4.49
CA GLU A 172 -14.81 -4.55 3.73
C GLU A 172 -16.11 -3.93 3.23
N ALA A 173 -17.09 -4.74 2.82
CA ALA A 173 -18.39 -4.26 2.35
C ALA A 173 -19.32 -3.77 3.48
N ALA A 174 -19.03 -4.15 4.73
CA ALA A 174 -19.81 -3.78 5.91
C ALA A 174 -19.25 -2.58 6.69
N ALA A 175 -18.04 -2.13 6.34
CA ALA A 175 -17.35 -0.98 6.94
C ALA A 175 -17.83 0.36 6.33
#